data_AF-A0A142GS86-F1
#
_entry.id   AF-A0A142GS86-F1
#
_cell.length_a   1.000
_cell.length_b   1.000
_cell.length_c   1.000
_cell.angle_alpha   90.00
_cell.angle_beta   90.00
_cell.angle_gamma   90.00
#
_symmetry.space_group_name_H-M   'P 1'
#
loop_
_entity.id
_entity.type
_entity.pdbx_description
1 polymer ?
#
loop_
_entity_poly.entity_id
_entity_poly.type
_entity_poly.pdbx_seq_one_letter_code
_entity_poly.pdbx_strand_id
1 'polypeptide(L)'
;MQVDVVNMSGQKVSSLTLPGEIFDRKVSPSLMAQAVRVYTEHLHRGTRKTKHRGEVARTTAKVWRQKGTGRARHGSRKAPIFVGGGIAHGPRGVTAASLKLTKKMRRLALFGALTDKVSERAMIAVNDLTRLLPKTREAYTFLQKVGVEMPTKRVLLVVDKPYENVGLAVRNLANVSLAQARQLDFYQVLMAWKVMMTPASVEVLKETFLPGKKREGQEKKVGVEQVDSALVTKFTKASRVKITTGGQSRQGTGEKGKMAIGKKISDRKVKALRRSSEKSSRKQRLVTSQIKKEIVRKAKVRVGVKVGRRK
;
A
#
# COMPACT_ATOMS: atom_id res chain seq x y z
N MET A 1 -14.33 -9.08 -25.03
CA MET A 1 -15.62 -8.37 -24.83
C MET A 1 -15.48 -6.91 -25.26
N GLN A 2 -16.56 -6.28 -25.71
CA GLN A 2 -16.58 -4.86 -26.11
C GLN A 2 -17.57 -4.07 -25.26
N VAL A 3 -17.26 -2.80 -24.99
CA VAL A 3 -18.13 -1.87 -24.27
C VAL A 3 -18.26 -0.58 -25.07
N ASP A 4 -19.45 0.01 -25.05
CA ASP A 4 -19.75 1.25 -25.75
C ASP A 4 -19.07 2.45 -25.07
N VAL A 5 -18.47 3.31 -25.88
CA VAL A 5 -17.90 4.59 -25.48
C VAL A 5 -18.92 5.67 -25.74
N VAL A 6 -19.35 6.36 -24.68
CA VAL A 6 -20.27 7.49 -24.75
C VAL A 6 -19.53 8.81 -24.53
N ASN A 7 -20.03 9.86 -25.17
CA ASN A 7 -19.62 11.24 -24.89
C ASN A 7 -20.41 11.85 -23.72
N MET A 8 -20.06 13.08 -23.36
CA MET A 8 -20.77 13.90 -22.35
C MET A 8 -22.24 14.21 -22.71
N SER A 9 -22.65 14.00 -23.97
CA SER A 9 -24.03 14.15 -24.42
C SER A 9 -24.83 12.85 -24.30
N GLY A 10 -24.22 11.73 -23.89
CA GLY A 10 -24.85 10.41 -23.81
C GLY A 10 -24.93 9.67 -25.14
N GLN A 11 -24.34 10.20 -26.21
CA GLN A 11 -24.30 9.57 -27.52
C GLN A 11 -23.12 8.60 -27.63
N LYS A 12 -23.35 7.47 -28.29
CA LYS A 12 -22.32 6.47 -28.60
C LYS A 12 -21.37 7.02 -29.66
N VAL A 13 -20.08 7.04 -29.35
CA VAL A 13 -19.02 7.53 -30.25
C VAL A 13 -18.25 6.37 -30.88
N SER A 14 -17.86 5.38 -30.07
CA SER A 14 -17.06 4.24 -30.51
C SER A 14 -17.27 3.03 -29.59
N SER A 15 -16.63 1.90 -29.91
CA SER A 15 -16.55 0.74 -29.01
C SER A 15 -15.12 0.57 -28.49
N LEU A 16 -14.98 0.20 -27.22
CA LEU A 16 -13.72 -0.10 -26.56
C LEU A 16 -13.60 -1.61 -26.36
N THR A 17 -12.49 -2.19 -26.85
CA THR A 17 -12.19 -3.60 -26.62
C THR A 17 -11.54 -3.78 -25.24
N LEU A 18 -12.17 -4.60 -24.39
CA LEU A 18 -11.70 -4.86 -23.03
C LEU A 18 -10.78 -6.10 -22.97
N PRO A 19 -9.73 -6.08 -22.11
CA PRO A 19 -8.85 -7.22 -21.92
C PRO A 19 -9.58 -8.40 -21.25
N GLY A 20 -9.68 -9.54 -21.96
CA GLY A 20 -10.36 -10.74 -21.47
C GLY A 20 -9.81 -11.27 -20.13
N GLU A 21 -8.52 -11.08 -19.85
CA GLU A 21 -7.92 -11.53 -18.58
C GLU A 21 -8.57 -10.92 -17.33
N ILE A 22 -9.16 -9.72 -17.44
CA ILE A 22 -9.80 -8.98 -16.35
C ILE A 22 -11.33 -9.08 -16.45
N PHE A 23 -11.87 -8.95 -17.66
CA PHE A 23 -13.31 -8.79 -17.90
C PHE A 23 -13.99 -10.06 -18.43
N ASP A 24 -13.25 -11.16 -18.61
CA ASP A 24 -13.76 -12.45 -19.08
C ASP A 24 -13.22 -13.58 -18.19
N ARG A 25 -13.52 -13.49 -16.89
CA ARG A 25 -13.15 -14.49 -15.89
C ARG A 25 -14.39 -15.19 -15.36
N LYS A 26 -14.28 -16.50 -15.13
CA LYS A 26 -15.34 -17.29 -14.50
C LYS A 26 -15.77 -16.66 -13.17
N VAL A 27 -17.03 -16.23 -13.12
CA VAL A 27 -17.65 -15.66 -11.93
C VAL A 27 -17.86 -16.77 -10.89
N SER A 28 -17.43 -16.52 -9.65
CA SER A 28 -17.59 -17.44 -8.52
C SER A 28 -18.42 -16.77 -7.42
N PRO A 29 -19.72 -17.09 -7.31
CA PRO A 29 -20.60 -16.49 -6.30
C PRO A 29 -20.11 -16.70 -4.86
N SER A 30 -19.55 -17.89 -4.56
CA SER A 30 -19.02 -18.20 -3.22
C SER A 30 -17.81 -17.31 -2.87
N LEU A 31 -16.88 -17.10 -3.81
CA LEU A 31 -15.74 -16.21 -3.59
C LEU A 31 -16.17 -14.75 -3.40
N MET A 32 -17.17 -14.31 -4.18
CA MET A 32 -17.75 -12.96 -4.05
C MET A 32 -18.42 -12.78 -2.69
N ALA A 33 -19.23 -13.74 -2.24
CA ALA A 33 -19.86 -13.70 -0.91
C ALA A 33 -18.83 -13.65 0.22
N GLN A 34 -17.74 -14.44 0.11
CA GLN A 34 -16.62 -14.37 1.06
C GLN A 34 -15.95 -12.99 1.05
N ALA A 35 -15.74 -12.39 -0.13
CA ALA A 35 -15.16 -11.07 -0.25
C ALA A 35 -16.05 -9.98 0.35
N VAL A 36 -17.37 -10.05 0.16
CA VAL A 36 -18.33 -9.15 0.82
C VAL A 36 -18.23 -9.28 2.32
N ARG A 37 -18.29 -10.51 2.86
CA ARG A 37 -18.20 -10.75 4.31
C ARG A 37 -16.92 -10.18 4.91
N VAL A 38 -15.79 -10.40 4.24
CA VAL A 38 -14.50 -9.86 4.70
C VAL A 38 -14.46 -8.34 4.61
N TYR A 39 -15.07 -7.74 3.60
CA TYR A 39 -15.16 -6.29 3.50
C TYR A 39 -16.01 -5.69 4.62
N THR A 40 -17.21 -6.22 4.84
CA THR A 40 -18.14 -5.72 5.88
C THR A 40 -17.57 -5.89 7.29
N GLU A 41 -16.85 -6.98 7.56
CA GLU A 41 -16.19 -7.17 8.85
C GLU A 41 -15.07 -6.15 9.09
N HIS A 42 -14.35 -5.75 8.04
CA HIS A 42 -13.34 -4.69 8.16
C HIS A 42 -13.94 -3.28 8.34
N LEU A 43 -15.20 -3.06 7.96
CA LEU A 43 -15.90 -1.79 8.22
C LEU A 43 -16.26 -1.62 9.71
N HIS A 44 -16.38 -2.73 10.45
CA HIS A 44 -16.68 -2.68 11.88
C HIS A 44 -15.49 -2.10 12.67
N ARG A 45 -15.73 -0.96 13.37
CA ARG A 45 -14.71 -0.34 14.24
C ARG A 45 -14.40 -1.13 15.51
N GLY A 46 -15.30 -1.99 15.97
CA GLY A 46 -15.06 -2.88 17.10
C GLY A 46 -14.87 -2.20 18.48
N THR A 47 -15.32 -0.96 18.68
CA THR A 47 -15.10 -0.16 19.89
C THR A 47 -15.88 -0.60 21.14
N ARG A 48 -16.68 -1.66 21.05
CA ARG A 48 -17.51 -2.16 22.15
C ARG A 48 -16.65 -2.96 23.14
N LYS A 49 -16.35 -2.40 24.31
CA LYS A 49 -15.58 -3.09 25.35
C LYS A 49 -16.25 -2.96 26.73
N THR A 50 -16.36 -4.07 27.45
CA THR A 50 -16.71 -4.09 28.88
C THR A 50 -15.49 -4.39 29.74
N LYS A 51 -15.46 -3.86 30.96
CA LYS A 51 -14.40 -4.16 31.93
C LYS A 51 -14.59 -5.57 32.51
N HIS A 52 -13.61 -6.44 32.30
CA HIS A 52 -13.54 -7.73 32.99
C HIS A 52 -13.18 -7.53 34.47
N ARG A 53 -13.40 -8.57 35.30
CA ARG A 53 -13.07 -8.51 36.74
C ARG A 53 -11.63 -8.10 37.06
N GLY A 54 -10.67 -8.29 36.14
CA GLY A 54 -9.29 -7.83 36.31
C GLY A 54 -9.10 -6.34 36.08
N GLU A 55 -9.92 -5.74 35.21
CA GLU A 55 -9.83 -4.36 34.77
C GLU A 55 -10.64 -3.39 35.65
N VAL A 56 -11.53 -3.93 36.50
CA VAL A 56 -12.31 -3.13 37.45
C VAL A 56 -11.40 -2.67 38.61
N ALA A 57 -11.40 -1.37 38.86
CA ALA A 57 -10.74 -0.75 40.00
C ALA A 57 -11.57 -0.97 41.27
N ARG A 58 -11.32 -2.08 41.98
CA ARG A 58 -11.92 -2.43 43.27
C ARG A 58 -10.96 -3.28 44.11
N THR A 59 -11.30 -3.59 45.34
CA THR A 59 -10.48 -4.40 46.24
C THR A 59 -10.45 -5.88 45.82
N THR A 60 -9.25 -6.47 45.76
CA THR A 60 -9.02 -7.91 45.55
C THR A 60 -9.01 -8.72 46.85
N ALA A 61 -8.89 -8.04 48.00
CA ALA A 61 -8.95 -8.65 49.32
C ALA A 61 -10.25 -9.43 49.54
N LYS A 62 -10.13 -10.47 50.37
CA LYS A 62 -11.25 -11.34 50.70
C LYS A 62 -12.32 -10.56 51.45
N VAL A 63 -13.58 -10.69 51.05
CA VAL A 63 -14.66 -9.87 51.65
C VAL A 63 -14.89 -10.22 53.13
N TRP A 64 -14.79 -11.50 53.48
CA TRP A 64 -14.85 -12.00 54.85
C TRP A 64 -14.18 -13.38 54.99
N ARG A 65 -13.98 -13.83 56.23
CA ARG A 65 -13.44 -15.16 56.57
C ARG A 65 -14.24 -16.31 55.92
N GLN A 66 -13.56 -17.43 55.64
CA GLN A 66 -14.14 -18.54 54.88
C GLN A 66 -15.36 -19.20 55.55
N LYS A 67 -15.46 -19.15 56.88
CA LYS A 67 -16.51 -19.77 57.70
C LYS A 67 -16.87 -18.91 58.91
N GLY A 68 -18.07 -19.16 59.48
CA GLY A 68 -18.56 -18.61 60.74
C GLY A 68 -19.16 -17.20 60.69
N THR A 69 -19.44 -16.67 59.50
CA THR A 69 -20.06 -15.34 59.31
C THR A 69 -21.57 -15.39 59.04
N GLY A 70 -22.15 -16.57 58.86
CA GLY A 70 -23.56 -16.72 58.45
C GLY A 70 -23.87 -16.25 57.02
N ARG A 71 -22.86 -15.82 56.25
CA ARG A 71 -23.01 -15.30 54.87
C ARG A 71 -22.50 -16.31 53.84
N ALA A 72 -22.95 -16.17 52.58
CA ALA A 72 -22.42 -16.93 51.45
C ALA A 72 -20.89 -16.76 51.30
N ARG A 73 -20.20 -17.75 50.72
CA ARG A 73 -18.74 -17.70 50.55
C ARG A 73 -18.37 -16.81 49.36
N HIS A 74 -17.52 -15.81 49.59
CA HIS A 74 -17.04 -14.92 48.53
C HIS A 74 -15.54 -14.69 48.58
N GLY A 75 -14.96 -14.54 47.38
CA GLY A 75 -13.56 -14.18 47.17
C GLY A 75 -13.38 -12.68 47.16
N SER A 76 -13.47 -12.05 45.98
CA SER A 76 -13.25 -10.60 45.80
C SER A 76 -14.54 -9.86 45.46
N ARG A 77 -14.64 -8.59 45.88
CA ARG A 77 -15.72 -7.67 45.48
C ARG A 77 -15.73 -7.34 43.98
N LYS A 78 -14.70 -7.71 43.20
CA LYS A 78 -14.65 -7.56 41.73
C LYS A 78 -15.50 -8.59 40.98
N ALA A 79 -16.03 -9.61 41.67
CA ALA A 79 -16.82 -10.66 41.03
C ALA A 79 -18.08 -10.08 40.35
N PRO A 80 -18.52 -10.67 39.22
CA PRO A 80 -19.66 -10.17 38.42
C PRO A 80 -20.99 -10.14 39.18
N ILE A 81 -21.14 -11.01 40.18
CA ILE A 81 -22.34 -11.11 41.01
C ILE A 81 -22.56 -9.89 41.92
N PHE A 82 -21.52 -9.06 42.14
CA PHE A 82 -21.62 -7.88 42.99
C PHE A 82 -21.92 -6.62 42.18
N VAL A 83 -22.70 -5.70 42.76
CA VAL A 83 -22.89 -4.34 42.23
C VAL A 83 -21.53 -3.65 42.10
N GLY A 84 -21.22 -3.16 40.89
CA GLY A 84 -19.92 -2.58 40.54
C GLY A 84 -18.80 -3.61 40.33
N GLY A 85 -19.13 -4.89 40.19
CA GLY A 85 -18.22 -5.95 39.75
C GLY A 85 -17.92 -5.90 38.25
N GLY A 86 -16.97 -6.72 37.78
CA GLY A 86 -16.67 -6.82 36.34
C GLY A 86 -17.74 -7.63 35.59
N ILE A 87 -17.90 -7.39 34.29
CA ILE A 87 -18.89 -8.10 33.47
C ILE A 87 -18.30 -9.42 32.97
N ALA A 88 -18.97 -10.54 33.23
CA ALA A 88 -18.59 -11.85 32.70
C ALA A 88 -19.08 -12.00 31.25
N HIS A 89 -18.23 -12.54 30.38
CA HIS A 89 -18.54 -12.78 28.96
C HIS A 89 -19.07 -11.55 28.17
N GLY A 90 -18.82 -10.35 28.66
CA GLY A 90 -19.14 -9.12 27.95
C GLY A 90 -18.24 -8.89 26.72
N PRO A 91 -18.63 -7.98 25.82
CA PRO A 91 -17.90 -7.70 24.59
C PRO A 91 -16.46 -7.27 24.91
N ARG A 92 -15.49 -7.90 24.23
CA ARG A 92 -14.05 -7.66 24.42
C ARG A 92 -13.46 -6.67 23.41
N GLY A 93 -14.30 -6.07 22.58
CA GLY A 93 -13.92 -5.42 21.33
C GLY A 93 -13.86 -6.45 20.21
N VAL A 94 -14.39 -6.10 19.03
CA VAL A 94 -14.24 -6.94 17.83
C VAL A 94 -12.87 -6.62 17.24
N THR A 95 -11.98 -7.60 17.15
CA THR A 95 -10.75 -7.43 16.38
C THR A 95 -11.13 -7.53 14.90
N ALA A 96 -11.22 -6.39 14.20
CA ALA A 96 -11.54 -6.32 12.78
C ALA A 96 -10.65 -7.19 11.87
N ALA A 97 -9.54 -7.70 12.39
CA ALA A 97 -8.50 -8.42 11.65
C ALA A 97 -8.65 -9.96 11.59
N SER A 98 -9.75 -10.57 12.07
CA SER A 98 -9.84 -12.04 12.12
C SER A 98 -10.00 -12.68 10.73
N LEU A 99 -10.78 -12.08 9.84
CA LEU A 99 -11.03 -12.64 8.51
C LEU A 99 -10.15 -11.97 7.46
N LYS A 100 -9.39 -12.76 6.71
CA LYS A 100 -8.47 -12.25 5.69
C LYS A 100 -8.52 -13.08 4.42
N LEU A 101 -8.60 -12.40 3.27
CA LEU A 101 -8.45 -13.02 1.97
C LEU A 101 -7.01 -12.90 1.45
N THR A 102 -6.57 -13.93 0.73
CA THR A 102 -5.29 -13.87 0.00
C THR A 102 -5.36 -12.80 -1.10
N LYS A 103 -4.20 -12.28 -1.53
CA LYS A 103 -4.14 -11.29 -2.62
C LYS A 103 -4.74 -11.82 -3.92
N LYS A 104 -4.55 -13.12 -4.22
CA LYS A 104 -5.10 -13.78 -5.41
C LYS A 104 -6.62 -13.84 -5.35
N MET A 105 -7.19 -14.25 -4.21
CA MET A 105 -8.64 -14.30 -4.01
C MET A 105 -9.30 -12.92 -4.18
N ARG A 106 -8.71 -11.86 -3.62
CA ARG A 106 -9.23 -10.49 -3.79
C ARG A 106 -9.25 -10.04 -5.25
N ARG A 107 -8.20 -10.35 -6.01
CA ARG A 107 -8.13 -10.03 -7.45
C ARG A 107 -9.16 -10.82 -8.25
N LEU A 108 -9.29 -12.12 -7.97
CA LEU A 108 -10.28 -12.97 -8.63
C LEU A 108 -11.72 -12.50 -8.33
N ALA A 109 -12.00 -12.08 -7.10
CA ALA A 109 -13.29 -11.50 -6.75
C ALA A 109 -13.57 -10.22 -7.56
N LEU A 110 -12.60 -9.30 -7.63
CA LEU A 110 -12.71 -8.07 -8.42
C LEU A 110 -12.94 -8.36 -9.90
N PHE A 111 -12.17 -9.28 -10.50
CA PHE A 111 -12.34 -9.66 -11.91
C PHE A 111 -13.69 -10.32 -12.16
N GLY A 112 -14.16 -11.16 -11.23
CA GLY A 112 -15.50 -11.74 -11.28
C GLY A 112 -16.58 -10.66 -11.30
N ALA A 113 -16.51 -9.67 -10.40
CA ALA A 113 -17.47 -8.57 -10.37
C ALA A 113 -17.43 -7.70 -11.63
N LEU A 114 -16.25 -7.42 -12.18
CA LEU A 114 -16.13 -6.68 -13.44
C LEU A 114 -16.70 -7.46 -14.63
N THR A 115 -16.44 -8.78 -14.68
CA THR A 115 -17.00 -9.67 -15.72
C THR A 115 -18.53 -9.70 -15.64
N ASP A 116 -19.08 -9.77 -14.43
CA ASP A 116 -20.53 -9.75 -14.18
C ASP A 116 -21.15 -8.44 -14.69
N LYS A 117 -20.54 -7.29 -14.36
CA LYS A 117 -21.02 -5.97 -14.84
C LYS A 117 -20.95 -5.80 -16.36
N VAL A 118 -19.95 -6.40 -17.02
CA VAL A 118 -19.88 -6.39 -18.48
C VAL A 118 -20.97 -7.29 -19.07
N SER A 119 -21.19 -8.48 -18.48
CA SER A 119 -22.21 -9.44 -18.92
C SER A 119 -23.63 -8.87 -18.79
N GLU A 120 -23.90 -8.12 -17.73
CA GLU A 120 -25.17 -7.42 -17.48
C GLU A 120 -25.37 -6.16 -18.37
N ARG A 121 -24.39 -5.80 -19.23
CA ARG A 121 -24.37 -4.50 -19.95
C ARG A 121 -24.45 -3.28 -19.01
N ALA A 122 -24.03 -3.45 -17.77
CA ALA A 122 -24.00 -2.45 -16.72
C ALA A 122 -22.69 -1.63 -16.70
N MET A 123 -21.84 -1.79 -17.72
CA MET A 123 -20.57 -1.08 -17.85
C MET A 123 -20.57 -0.19 -19.09
N ILE A 124 -20.11 1.05 -18.93
CA ILE A 124 -20.00 2.03 -20.02
C ILE A 124 -18.63 2.70 -19.99
N ALA A 125 -18.03 2.93 -21.15
CA ALA A 125 -16.83 3.74 -21.25
C ALA A 125 -17.21 5.21 -21.51
N VAL A 126 -16.60 6.16 -20.80
CA VAL A 126 -16.90 7.59 -20.96
C VAL A 126 -15.66 8.30 -21.48
N ASN A 127 -15.83 9.01 -22.59
CA ASN A 127 -14.79 9.89 -23.10
C ASN A 127 -14.92 11.31 -22.52
N ASP A 128 -13.80 12.03 -22.42
CA ASP A 128 -13.75 13.44 -22.02
C ASP A 128 -14.30 13.78 -20.62
N LEU A 129 -14.29 12.83 -19.67
CA LEU A 129 -14.71 13.09 -18.28
C LEU A 129 -13.94 14.26 -17.62
N THR A 130 -12.75 14.57 -18.13
CA THR A 130 -11.91 15.70 -17.68
C THR A 130 -12.46 17.08 -18.03
N ARG A 131 -13.36 17.18 -19.02
CA ARG A 131 -14.00 18.45 -19.42
C ARG A 131 -15.14 18.86 -18.50
N LEU A 132 -15.47 18.04 -17.52
CA LEU A 132 -16.56 18.28 -16.58
C LEU A 132 -16.18 19.43 -15.63
N LEU A 133 -16.97 20.51 -15.63
CA LEU A 133 -16.77 21.64 -14.72
C LEU A 133 -17.10 21.23 -13.28
N PRO A 134 -16.55 21.90 -12.25
CA PRO A 134 -16.82 21.60 -10.84
C PRO A 134 -18.24 22.04 -10.41
N LYS A 135 -19.27 21.59 -11.14
CA LYS A 135 -20.69 21.90 -10.93
C LYS A 135 -21.49 20.60 -10.86
N THR A 136 -22.15 20.40 -9.72
CA THR A 136 -22.98 19.20 -9.45
C THR A 136 -24.14 19.06 -10.42
N ARG A 137 -24.74 20.17 -10.85
CA ARG A 137 -25.85 20.19 -11.82
C ARG A 137 -25.42 19.61 -13.17
N GLU A 138 -24.21 19.90 -13.63
CA GLU A 138 -23.70 19.37 -14.90
C GLU A 138 -23.38 17.88 -14.82
N ALA A 139 -22.81 17.43 -13.70
CA ALA A 139 -22.63 16.00 -13.44
C ALA A 139 -23.97 15.25 -13.39
N TYR A 140 -24.98 15.84 -12.76
CA TYR A 140 -26.32 15.25 -12.67
C TYR A 140 -26.99 15.12 -14.05
N THR A 141 -26.96 16.18 -14.87
CA THR A 141 -27.54 16.13 -16.22
C THR A 141 -26.81 15.15 -17.13
N PHE A 142 -25.49 15.05 -17.02
CA PHE A 142 -24.71 14.02 -17.72
C PHE A 142 -25.15 12.60 -17.34
N LEU A 143 -25.29 12.31 -16.04
CA LEU A 143 -25.71 10.98 -15.57
C LEU A 143 -27.13 10.64 -16.05
N GLN A 144 -28.05 11.60 -16.08
CA GLN A 144 -29.39 11.42 -16.64
C GLN A 144 -29.33 11.08 -18.14
N LYS A 145 -28.50 11.78 -18.93
CA LYS A 145 -28.33 11.50 -20.37
C LYS A 145 -27.79 10.09 -20.65
N VAL A 146 -27.00 9.53 -19.73
CA VAL A 146 -26.46 8.15 -19.83
C VAL A 146 -27.47 7.09 -19.35
N GLY A 147 -28.69 7.50 -19.01
CA GLY A 147 -29.77 6.60 -18.60
C GLY A 147 -29.57 6.06 -17.19
N VAL A 148 -28.98 6.85 -16.29
CA VAL A 148 -28.96 6.54 -14.85
C VAL A 148 -30.17 7.19 -14.20
N GLU A 149 -31.07 6.36 -13.67
CA GLU A 149 -32.17 6.84 -12.82
C GLU A 149 -31.62 7.26 -11.46
N MET A 150 -31.40 8.56 -11.31
CA MET A 150 -31.06 9.20 -10.05
C MET A 150 -32.34 9.66 -9.34
N PRO A 151 -32.41 9.61 -7.99
CA PRO A 151 -31.33 9.27 -7.07
C PRO A 151 -31.21 7.76 -6.78
N THR A 152 -32.12 6.90 -7.22
CA THR A 152 -32.26 5.53 -6.68
C THR A 152 -31.06 4.61 -6.96
N LYS A 153 -30.46 4.69 -8.16
CA LYS A 153 -29.43 3.73 -8.59
C LYS A 153 -28.02 4.24 -8.28
N ARG A 154 -27.17 3.35 -7.74
CA ARG A 154 -25.75 3.66 -7.44
C ARG A 154 -24.89 3.59 -8.70
N VAL A 155 -24.02 4.59 -8.88
CA VAL A 155 -23.07 4.66 -9.99
C VAL A 155 -21.65 4.76 -9.47
N LEU A 156 -20.75 3.99 -10.08
CA LEU A 156 -19.32 4.08 -9.83
C LEU A 156 -18.62 4.70 -11.03
N LEU A 157 -18.01 5.86 -10.82
CA LEU A 157 -17.11 6.49 -11.78
C LEU A 157 -15.68 6.05 -11.48
N VAL A 158 -15.01 5.47 -12.47
CA VAL A 158 -13.62 5.03 -12.37
C VAL A 158 -12.74 5.92 -13.25
N VAL A 159 -11.76 6.56 -12.61
CA VAL A 159 -10.81 7.48 -13.26
C VAL A 159 -9.37 6.95 -13.16
N ASP A 160 -8.51 7.32 -14.10
CA ASP A 160 -7.10 6.94 -14.14
C ASP A 160 -6.29 7.70 -13.09
N LYS A 161 -6.64 8.98 -12.89
CA LYS A 161 -5.99 9.93 -11.97
C LYS A 161 -7.04 10.69 -11.15
N PRO A 162 -6.67 11.24 -9.98
CA PRO A 162 -7.54 12.15 -9.25
C PRO A 162 -7.73 13.46 -10.03
N TYR A 163 -8.89 13.61 -10.65
CA TYR A 163 -9.32 14.89 -11.22
C TYR A 163 -10.15 15.65 -10.18
N GLU A 164 -9.61 16.77 -9.70
CA GLU A 164 -10.25 17.58 -8.65
C GLU A 164 -11.62 18.10 -9.09
N ASN A 165 -11.74 18.60 -10.33
CA ASN A 165 -13.00 19.10 -10.88
C ASN A 165 -14.10 18.03 -10.87
N VAL A 166 -13.78 16.81 -11.31
CA VAL A 166 -14.71 15.67 -11.32
C VAL A 166 -15.09 15.32 -9.89
N GLY A 167 -14.11 15.24 -8.98
CA GLY A 167 -14.35 14.97 -7.56
C GLY A 167 -15.29 15.99 -6.92
N LEU A 168 -15.08 17.28 -7.16
CA LEU A 168 -15.93 18.35 -6.65
C LEU A 168 -17.35 18.29 -7.22
N ALA A 169 -17.49 17.95 -8.49
CA ALA A 169 -18.79 17.86 -9.15
C ALA A 169 -19.63 16.67 -8.64
N VAL A 170 -19.01 15.55 -8.26
CA VAL A 170 -19.75 14.31 -7.92
C VAL A 170 -19.88 14.06 -6.43
N ARG A 171 -19.01 14.61 -5.57
CA ARG A 171 -18.99 14.29 -4.13
C ARG A 171 -20.30 14.57 -3.38
N ASN A 172 -21.12 15.50 -3.88
CA ASN A 172 -22.39 15.88 -3.25
C ASN A 172 -23.56 14.97 -3.68
N LEU A 173 -23.36 14.11 -4.68
CA LEU A 173 -24.40 13.19 -5.17
C LEU A 173 -24.35 11.89 -4.36
N ALA A 174 -25.37 11.65 -3.53
CA ALA A 174 -25.35 10.54 -2.55
C ALA A 174 -25.12 9.14 -3.15
N ASN A 175 -25.59 8.91 -4.38
CA ASN A 175 -25.51 7.61 -5.06
C ASN A 175 -24.43 7.56 -6.14
N VAL A 176 -23.52 8.53 -6.20
CA VAL A 176 -22.37 8.52 -7.10
C VAL A 176 -21.09 8.37 -6.28
N SER A 177 -20.29 7.36 -6.61
CA SER A 177 -18.98 7.15 -6.01
C SER A 177 -17.90 7.35 -7.06
N LEU A 178 -16.80 8.01 -6.67
CA LEU A 178 -15.61 8.15 -7.51
C LEU A 178 -14.51 7.25 -6.96
N ALA A 179 -13.92 6.43 -7.83
CA ALA A 179 -12.79 5.57 -7.51
C ALA A 179 -11.67 5.76 -8.52
N GLN A 180 -10.44 5.58 -8.07
CA GLN A 180 -9.28 5.52 -8.95
C GLN A 180 -9.08 4.09 -9.44
N ALA A 181 -8.74 3.90 -10.71
CA ALA A 181 -8.45 2.61 -11.31
C ALA A 181 -7.41 1.79 -10.50
N ARG A 182 -6.38 2.46 -9.96
CA ARG A 182 -5.32 1.82 -9.14
C ARG A 182 -5.81 1.30 -7.79
N GLN A 183 -6.86 1.91 -7.25
CA GLN A 183 -7.40 1.64 -5.92
C GLN A 183 -8.81 1.03 -6.00
N LEU A 184 -9.18 0.49 -7.16
CA LEU A 184 -10.50 -0.05 -7.39
C LEU A 184 -10.77 -1.22 -6.45
N ASP A 185 -11.86 -1.11 -5.71
CA ASP A 185 -12.26 -2.10 -4.73
C ASP A 185 -13.43 -2.96 -5.23
N PHE A 186 -13.41 -4.24 -4.86
CA PHE A 186 -14.43 -5.20 -5.26
C PHE A 186 -15.84 -4.80 -4.79
N TYR A 187 -15.95 -4.32 -3.55
CA TYR A 187 -17.24 -4.00 -2.95
C TYR A 187 -17.93 -2.83 -3.66
N GLN A 188 -17.16 -1.82 -4.06
CA GLN A 188 -17.68 -0.66 -4.81
C GLN A 188 -18.21 -1.07 -6.19
N VAL A 189 -17.50 -1.97 -6.89
CA VAL A 189 -17.94 -2.49 -8.20
C VAL A 189 -19.21 -3.31 -8.07
N LEU A 190 -19.29 -4.17 -7.05
CA LEU A 190 -20.46 -5.02 -6.83
C LEU A 190 -21.71 -4.21 -6.45
N MET A 191 -21.56 -3.20 -5.59
CA MET A 191 -22.67 -2.34 -5.14
C MET A 191 -23.14 -1.35 -6.21
N ALA A 192 -22.35 -1.10 -7.25
CA ALA A 192 -22.73 -0.21 -8.33
C ALA A 192 -23.74 -0.87 -9.25
N TRP A 193 -24.84 -0.17 -9.54
CA TRP A 193 -25.76 -0.57 -10.59
C TRP A 193 -25.11 -0.40 -11.96
N LYS A 194 -24.40 0.72 -12.18
CA LYS A 194 -23.64 0.97 -13.40
C LYS A 194 -22.22 1.43 -13.09
N VAL A 195 -21.25 0.89 -13.83
CA VAL A 195 -19.83 1.25 -13.72
C VAL A 195 -19.44 2.04 -14.97
N MET A 196 -18.95 3.26 -14.77
CA MET A 196 -18.52 4.15 -15.85
C MET A 196 -17.01 4.35 -15.74
N MET A 197 -16.27 4.05 -16.79
CA MET A 197 -14.80 4.10 -16.78
C MET A 197 -14.26 4.89 -17.96
N THR A 198 -13.17 5.63 -17.77
CA THR A 198 -12.49 6.24 -18.92
C THR A 198 -11.65 5.18 -19.66
N PRO A 199 -11.43 5.31 -20.98
CA PRO A 199 -10.52 4.43 -21.70
C PRO A 199 -9.13 4.36 -21.06
N ALA A 200 -8.61 5.50 -20.58
CA ALA A 200 -7.36 5.57 -19.83
C ALA A 200 -7.39 4.75 -18.52
N SER A 201 -8.55 4.69 -17.85
CA SER A 201 -8.71 3.86 -16.64
C SER A 201 -8.54 2.38 -16.92
N VAL A 202 -9.00 1.90 -18.08
CA VAL A 202 -8.85 0.50 -18.49
C VAL A 202 -7.39 0.14 -18.69
N GLU A 203 -6.60 1.04 -19.28
CA GLU A 203 -5.16 0.85 -19.43
C GLU A 203 -4.46 0.77 -18.07
N VAL A 204 -4.79 1.67 -17.14
CA VAL A 204 -4.24 1.65 -15.78
C VAL A 204 -4.63 0.39 -15.02
N LEU A 205 -5.87 -0.11 -15.18
CA LEU A 205 -6.31 -1.38 -14.62
C LEU A 205 -5.47 -2.54 -15.16
N LYS A 206 -5.23 -2.57 -16.47
CA LYS A 206 -4.39 -3.57 -17.13
C LYS A 206 -2.98 -3.57 -16.54
N GLU A 207 -2.36 -2.41 -16.41
CA GLU A 207 -1.01 -2.27 -15.85
C GLU A 207 -0.91 -2.66 -14.37
N THR A 208 -1.96 -2.37 -13.59
CA THR A 208 -1.96 -2.59 -12.14
C THR A 208 -2.17 -4.05 -11.79
N PHE A 209 -3.07 -4.73 -12.49
CA PHE A 209 -3.56 -6.04 -12.12
C PHE A 209 -2.92 -7.19 -12.89
N LEU A 210 -2.57 -6.97 -14.16
CA LEU A 210 -1.86 -7.97 -14.94
C LEU A 210 -0.36 -7.86 -14.62
N PRO A 211 0.32 -9.00 -14.36
CA PRO A 211 1.77 -8.98 -14.27
C PRO A 211 2.29 -8.46 -15.61
N GLY A 212 2.96 -7.31 -15.59
CA GLY A 212 3.51 -6.76 -16.82
C GLY A 212 4.29 -7.85 -17.54
N LYS A 213 4.04 -8.03 -18.85
CA LYS A 213 5.08 -8.56 -19.74
C LYS A 213 6.36 -7.87 -19.29
N LYS A 214 7.38 -8.65 -18.89
CA LYS A 214 8.72 -8.08 -18.67
C LYS A 214 8.93 -7.12 -19.84
N ARG A 215 9.28 -5.87 -19.56
CA ARG A 215 9.61 -4.89 -20.59
C ARG A 215 10.79 -5.46 -21.37
N GLU A 216 10.52 -6.30 -22.35
CA GLU A 216 11.45 -6.70 -23.38
C GLU A 216 11.66 -5.44 -24.21
N GLY A 217 12.86 -4.85 -24.09
CA GLY A 217 13.34 -3.83 -25.01
C GLY A 217 12.56 -2.51 -25.01
N GLN A 218 12.58 -1.76 -23.90
CA GLN A 218 12.62 -0.30 -24.01
C GLN A 218 13.92 0.17 -23.37
N GLU A 219 15.02 -0.01 -24.11
CA GLU A 219 16.19 0.83 -23.93
C GLU A 219 15.74 2.26 -24.19
N LYS A 220 15.49 2.99 -23.11
CA LYS A 220 15.56 4.43 -23.14
C LYS A 220 16.98 4.79 -23.58
N LYS A 221 17.18 5.09 -24.86
CA LYS A 221 18.25 5.98 -25.32
C LYS A 221 17.97 7.37 -24.72
N VAL A 222 18.20 7.51 -23.42
CA VAL A 222 18.40 8.82 -22.80
C VAL A 222 19.88 9.06 -22.94
N GLY A 223 20.24 10.03 -23.78
CA GLY A 223 21.63 10.42 -24.02
C GLY A 223 22.35 10.69 -22.70
N VAL A 224 23.26 9.79 -22.35
CA VAL A 224 24.22 9.95 -21.27
C VAL A 224 25.46 10.59 -21.88
N GLU A 225 25.42 11.89 -22.15
CA GLU A 225 26.63 12.62 -22.58
C GLU A 225 26.87 13.97 -21.90
N GLN A 226 26.00 14.45 -21.00
CA GLN A 226 26.20 15.79 -20.42
C GLN A 226 26.09 15.93 -18.90
N VAL A 227 25.84 14.86 -18.14
CA VAL A 227 25.57 15.00 -16.68
C VAL A 227 26.75 14.58 -15.77
N ASP A 228 27.75 13.87 -16.30
CA ASP A 228 28.82 13.30 -15.44
C ASP A 228 30.07 14.19 -15.28
N SER A 229 30.32 15.17 -16.14
CA SER A 229 31.54 16.00 -16.05
C SER A 229 31.49 17.06 -14.93
N ALA A 230 30.29 17.56 -14.59
CA ALA A 230 30.09 18.63 -13.60
C ALA A 230 30.03 18.13 -12.14
N LEU A 231 29.63 16.88 -11.91
CA LEU A 231 29.59 16.27 -10.57
C LEU A 231 30.96 15.77 -10.11
N VAL A 232 31.77 15.26 -11.06
CA VAL A 232 33.13 14.77 -10.80
C VAL A 232 34.10 15.91 -10.48
N THR A 233 33.93 17.09 -11.09
CA THR A 233 34.74 18.29 -10.79
C THR A 233 34.40 18.95 -9.46
N LYS A 234 33.14 18.86 -8.99
CA LYS A 234 32.74 19.37 -7.67
C LYS A 234 33.26 18.51 -6.51
N PHE A 235 33.35 17.19 -6.70
CA PHE A 235 33.90 16.28 -5.68
C PHE A 235 35.43 16.34 -5.58
N THR A 236 36.15 16.58 -6.69
CA THR A 236 37.63 16.60 -6.70
C THR A 236 38.23 17.95 -6.25
N LYS A 237 37.49 19.06 -6.33
CA LYS A 237 37.90 20.35 -5.73
C LYS A 237 37.73 20.39 -4.21
N ALA A 238 36.81 19.60 -3.65
CA ALA A 238 36.53 19.57 -2.22
C ALA A 238 37.50 18.70 -1.39
N SER A 239 38.37 17.91 -2.03
CA SER A 239 39.28 16.96 -1.37
C SER A 239 40.77 17.31 -1.50
N ARG A 240 41.14 18.58 -1.72
CA ARG A 240 42.54 19.03 -1.61
C ARG A 240 42.95 19.16 -0.13
N VAL A 241 43.30 18.04 0.49
CA VAL A 241 44.26 18.03 1.61
C VAL A 241 45.61 17.68 1.00
N LYS A 242 46.50 18.67 0.93
CA LYS A 242 47.91 18.47 0.57
C LYS A 242 48.55 17.60 1.66
N ILE A 243 48.93 16.37 1.32
CA ILE A 243 49.93 15.62 2.08
C ILE A 243 51.23 15.78 1.29
N THR A 244 52.09 16.69 1.75
CA THR A 244 53.45 16.83 1.24
C THR A 244 54.30 15.71 1.81
N THR A 245 54.71 14.76 0.98
CA THR A 245 55.84 13.86 1.24
C THR A 245 57.14 14.57 0.88
N GLY A 246 57.89 15.00 1.88
CA GLY A 246 59.27 15.47 1.77
C GLY A 246 60.04 14.94 2.98
N GLY A 247 61.11 14.21 2.73
CA GLY A 247 61.85 13.46 3.73
C GLY A 247 62.89 14.27 4.51
N GLN A 248 63.71 13.49 5.23
CA GLN A 248 64.95 13.79 5.93
C GLN A 248 64.88 14.01 7.46
N SER A 249 65.69 13.17 8.09
CA SER A 249 66.21 13.16 9.44
C SER A 249 66.73 14.51 9.95
N ARG A 250 66.58 14.76 11.27
CA ARG A 250 67.68 15.12 12.19
C ARG A 250 67.21 15.20 13.64
N GLN A 251 68.17 14.91 14.52
CA GLN A 251 68.12 14.87 15.99
C GLN A 251 67.93 16.27 16.61
N GLY A 252 67.50 16.33 17.87
CA GLY A 252 67.79 17.49 18.75
C GLY A 252 66.74 17.83 19.81
N THR A 253 67.00 17.38 21.05
CA THR A 253 66.95 18.13 22.32
C THR A 253 65.86 19.18 22.63
N GLY A 254 65.28 19.08 23.84
CA GLY A 254 65.15 20.24 24.75
C GLY A 254 63.75 20.80 25.08
N GLU A 255 63.27 20.43 26.27
CA GLU A 255 62.51 21.21 27.29
C GLU A 255 61.42 22.28 26.98
N LYS A 256 60.30 22.08 27.73
CA LYS A 256 59.46 23.03 28.51
C LYS A 256 58.60 24.11 27.80
N GLY A 257 57.28 24.07 28.06
CA GLY A 257 56.41 25.26 27.92
C GLY A 257 54.89 25.06 27.80
N LYS A 258 54.21 24.87 28.95
CA LYS A 258 52.80 25.13 29.35
C LYS A 258 51.64 25.36 28.31
N MET A 259 50.59 24.54 28.51
CA MET A 259 49.13 24.82 28.53
C MET A 259 48.42 25.57 27.38
N ALA A 260 47.48 24.88 26.71
CA ALA A 260 46.06 25.31 26.60
C ALA A 260 45.14 24.23 25.97
N ILE A 261 44.24 23.68 26.80
CA ILE A 261 42.82 23.33 26.58
C ILE A 261 42.40 22.79 25.19
N GLY A 262 42.15 21.48 25.11
CA GLY A 262 41.38 20.85 24.02
C GLY A 262 40.89 19.46 24.40
N LYS A 263 39.57 19.29 24.53
CA LYS A 263 38.85 18.06 24.96
C LYS A 263 39.43 16.76 24.35
N LYS A 264 39.99 15.87 25.19
CA LYS A 264 40.27 14.47 24.82
C LYS A 264 38.97 13.73 24.49
N ILE A 265 38.76 13.40 23.23
CA ILE A 265 37.75 12.42 22.80
C ILE A 265 38.25 11.05 23.27
N SER A 266 37.49 10.39 24.15
CA SER A 266 37.91 9.10 24.72
C SER A 266 38.10 8.03 23.63
N ASP A 267 39.15 7.22 23.75
CA ASP A 267 39.55 6.17 22.78
C ASP A 267 38.42 5.19 22.43
N ARG A 268 37.43 5.04 23.33
CA ARG A 268 36.22 4.25 23.10
C ARG A 268 35.35 4.82 21.98
N LYS A 269 35.26 6.14 21.84
CA LYS A 269 34.47 6.82 20.81
C LYS A 269 35.12 6.68 19.43
N VAL A 270 36.45 6.77 19.37
CA VAL A 270 37.24 6.55 18.15
C VAL A 270 37.16 5.08 17.71
N LYS A 271 37.24 4.14 18.64
CA LYS A 271 37.10 2.70 18.35
C LYS A 271 35.68 2.30 17.90
N ALA A 272 34.65 2.97 18.42
CA ALA A 272 33.26 2.78 17.98
C ALA A 272 33.02 3.30 16.56
N LEU A 273 33.58 4.47 16.21
CA LEU A 273 33.50 5.04 14.87
C LEU A 273 34.23 4.19 13.83
N ARG A 274 35.43 3.65 14.17
CA ARG A 274 36.16 2.70 13.31
C ARG A 274 35.41 1.39 13.10
N ARG A 275 34.78 0.84 14.15
CA ARG A 275 33.92 -0.36 14.02
C ARG A 275 32.66 -0.11 13.18
N SER A 276 32.12 1.11 13.21
CA SER A 276 30.97 1.50 12.40
C SER A 276 31.35 1.61 10.91
N SER A 277 32.49 2.22 10.60
CA SER A 277 32.98 2.35 9.22
C SER A 277 33.36 0.99 8.61
N GLU A 278 33.98 0.09 9.38
CA GLU A 278 34.30 -1.28 8.95
C GLU A 278 33.05 -2.13 8.71
N LYS A 279 32.00 -1.98 9.53
CA LYS A 279 30.71 -2.67 9.30
C LYS A 279 30.03 -2.17 8.03
N SER A 280 30.10 -0.86 7.75
CA SER A 280 29.56 -0.28 6.53
C SER A 280 30.28 -0.80 5.28
N SER A 281 31.62 -0.86 5.31
CA SER A 281 32.41 -1.38 4.17
C SER A 281 32.20 -2.89 3.95
N ARG A 282 32.04 -3.70 5.01
CA ARG A 282 31.67 -5.12 4.91
C ARG A 282 30.29 -5.31 4.29
N LYS A 283 29.31 -4.47 4.64
CA LYS A 283 27.95 -4.53 4.08
C LYS A 283 27.95 -4.17 2.60
N GLN A 284 28.72 -3.15 2.20
CA GLN A 284 28.91 -2.78 0.79
C GLN A 284 29.64 -3.88 -0.01
N ARG A 285 30.65 -4.55 0.57
CA ARG A 285 31.34 -5.69 -0.06
C ARG A 285 30.43 -6.92 -0.23
N LEU A 286 29.55 -7.18 0.73
CA LEU A 286 28.56 -8.26 0.64
C LEU A 286 27.55 -8.00 -0.48
N VAL A 287 27.00 -6.79 -0.55
CA VAL A 287 26.04 -6.37 -1.58
C VAL A 287 26.68 -6.44 -2.97
N THR A 288 27.90 -5.92 -3.13
CA THR A 288 28.63 -6.00 -4.42
C THR A 288 28.98 -7.45 -4.81
N SER A 289 29.30 -8.32 -3.85
CA SER A 289 29.51 -9.75 -4.14
C SER A 289 28.23 -10.48 -4.55
N GLN A 290 27.09 -10.14 -3.94
CA GLN A 290 25.78 -10.72 -4.29
C GLN A 290 25.36 -10.29 -5.68
N ILE A 291 25.54 -9.00 -6.01
CA ILE A 291 25.29 -8.46 -7.35
C ILE A 291 26.20 -9.14 -8.38
N LYS A 292 27.51 -9.28 -8.11
CA LYS A 292 28.43 -10.01 -9.01
C LYS A 292 28.02 -11.47 -9.22
N LYS A 293 27.64 -12.19 -8.15
CA LYS A 293 27.15 -13.58 -8.26
C LYS A 293 25.87 -13.67 -9.08
N GLU A 294 24.97 -12.70 -8.95
CA GLU A 294 23.70 -12.69 -9.68
C GLU A 294 23.90 -12.34 -11.16
N ILE A 295 24.83 -11.44 -11.47
CA ILE A 295 25.25 -11.12 -12.85
C ILE A 295 25.88 -12.36 -13.51
N VAL A 296 26.81 -13.05 -12.83
CA VAL A 296 27.43 -14.28 -13.35
C VAL A 296 26.38 -15.39 -13.54
N ARG A 297 25.42 -15.52 -12.62
CA ARG A 297 24.32 -16.50 -12.74
C ARG A 297 23.41 -16.20 -13.92
N LYS A 298 23.08 -14.92 -14.15
CA LYS A 298 22.29 -14.48 -15.32
C LYS A 298 23.07 -14.62 -16.63
N ALA A 299 24.39 -14.38 -16.63
CA ALA A 299 25.26 -14.60 -17.78
C ALA A 299 25.38 -16.09 -18.15
N LYS A 300 25.50 -16.99 -17.16
CA LYS A 300 25.51 -18.45 -17.36
C LYS A 300 24.19 -19.03 -17.87
N VAL A 301 23.07 -18.36 -17.63
CA VAL A 301 21.75 -18.74 -18.17
C VAL A 301 21.58 -18.23 -19.61
N ARG A 302 22.24 -17.12 -19.96
CA ARG A 302 22.15 -16.48 -21.29
C ARG A 302 23.11 -17.10 -22.31
N VAL A 303 24.27 -17.59 -21.89
CA VAL A 303 25.19 -18.40 -22.70
C VAL A 303 24.90 -19.85 -22.33
N GLY A 304 24.20 -20.60 -23.18
CA GLY A 304 23.72 -21.97 -22.89
C GLY A 304 24.83 -23.01 -22.68
N VAL A 305 25.63 -22.89 -21.63
CA VAL A 305 26.65 -23.86 -21.24
C VAL A 305 26.02 -24.91 -20.34
N LYS A 306 25.64 -26.03 -20.97
CA LYS A 306 25.28 -27.30 -20.31
C LYS A 306 26.52 -27.80 -19.57
N VAL A 307 26.60 -27.58 -18.25
CA VAL A 307 27.60 -28.28 -17.42
C VAL A 307 27.09 -29.70 -17.20
N GLY A 308 27.74 -30.66 -17.86
CA GLY A 308 27.51 -32.08 -17.66
C GLY A 308 27.69 -32.45 -16.19
N ARG A 309 26.69 -33.11 -15.62
CA ARG A 309 26.84 -33.88 -14.38
C ARG A 309 27.81 -35.02 -14.69
N ARG A 310 29.00 -35.00 -14.07
CA ARG A 310 29.78 -36.23 -13.92
C ARG A 310 29.00 -37.17 -12.99
N LYS A 311 28.92 -38.44 -13.41
CA LYS A 311 28.55 -39.58 -12.57
C LYS A 311 29.57 -39.71 -11.44
#